data_AF-A0A1A0RG38-F1
#
_entry.id   AF-A0A1A0RG38-F1
#
_cell.length_a   1.000
_cell.length_b   1.000
_cell.length_c   1.000
_cell.angle_alpha   90.00
_cell.angle_beta   90.00
_cell.angle_gamma   90.00
#
_symmetry.space_group_name_H-M   'P 1'
#
loop_
_entity.id
_entity.type
_entity.pdbx_description
1 polymer ?
#
loop_
_entity_poly.entity_id
_entity_poly.type
_entity_poly.pdbx_seq_one_letter_code
_entity_poly.pdbx_strand_id
1 'polypeptide(L)'
;MTTNLQSPPDPAALIVRAGSRRPSTLRDVLQVYADRLATARAFADVTGRDARTVAATIAWDVLQGDESTALRQRAAAVTAGEWSGWDHPGGVARAFTIAATVLDAL
;
A
#
# COMPACT_ATOMS: atom_id res chain seq x y z
N MET A 1 2.72 -10.09 33.95
CA MET A 1 2.06 -10.15 32.63
C MET A 1 2.57 -8.98 31.81
N THR A 2 3.58 -9.19 30.97
CA THR A 2 4.16 -8.14 30.12
C THR A 2 3.42 -8.14 28.79
N THR A 3 2.61 -7.12 28.57
CA THR A 3 1.90 -6.90 27.30
C THR A 3 2.94 -6.58 26.23
N ASN A 4 3.10 -7.50 25.28
CA ASN A 4 3.94 -7.31 24.11
C ASN A 4 3.29 -6.23 23.23
N LEU A 5 3.73 -4.98 23.35
CA LEU A 5 3.40 -3.91 22.41
C LEU A 5 4.15 -4.20 21.11
N GLN A 6 3.68 -5.19 20.35
CA GLN A 6 4.12 -5.34 18.97
C GLN A 6 3.62 -4.10 18.23
N SER A 7 4.56 -3.21 17.91
CA SER A 7 4.32 -2.14 16.94
C SER A 7 3.63 -2.75 15.71
N PRO A 8 2.58 -2.11 15.18
CA PRO A 8 1.93 -2.61 13.98
C PRO A 8 3.00 -2.80 12.89
N PRO A 9 2.94 -3.91 12.13
CA PRO A 9 3.91 -4.16 11.07
C PRO A 9 3.92 -2.99 10.09
N ASP A 10 5.12 -2.58 9.71
CA ASP A 10 5.35 -1.52 8.74
C ASP A 10 4.48 -1.75 7.48
N PRO A 11 3.66 -0.76 7.07
CA PRO A 11 2.86 -0.84 5.85
C PRO A 11 3.66 -1.26 4.61
N ALA A 12 4.91 -0.83 4.50
CA ALA A 12 5.78 -1.20 3.38
C ALA A 12 6.16 -2.70 3.43
N ALA A 13 6.50 -3.21 4.62
CA ALA A 13 6.77 -4.64 4.83
C ALA A 13 5.56 -5.55 4.52
N LEU A 14 4.34 -5.02 4.64
CA LEU A 14 3.12 -5.77 4.29
C LEU A 14 2.96 -5.98 2.78
N ILE A 15 3.47 -5.08 1.94
CA ILE A 15 3.49 -5.25 0.48
C ILE A 15 4.31 -6.48 0.12
N VAL A 16 5.54 -6.57 0.66
CA VAL A 16 6.43 -7.71 0.47
C VAL A 16 5.77 -9.00 0.92
N ARG A 17 5.15 -9.00 2.12
CA ARG A 17 4.46 -10.17 2.67
C ARG A 17 3.25 -10.60 1.86
N ALA A 18 2.44 -9.65 1.37
CA ALA A 18 1.21 -9.94 0.64
C ALA A 18 1.48 -10.40 -0.81
N GLY A 19 2.47 -9.79 -1.47
CA GLY A 19 2.82 -10.09 -2.85
C GLY A 19 3.74 -11.32 -3.02
N SER A 20 4.55 -11.66 -2.02
CA SER A 20 5.58 -12.71 -2.14
C SER A 20 5.06 -14.11 -1.75
N ARG A 21 4.68 -14.94 -2.73
CA ARG A 21 4.48 -16.40 -2.53
C ARG A 21 5.69 -17.29 -2.87
N ARG A 22 6.77 -16.75 -3.46
CA ARG A 22 7.99 -17.48 -3.88
C ARG A 22 9.28 -16.69 -3.55
N PRO A 23 10.48 -17.31 -3.48
CA PRO A 23 11.71 -16.67 -2.98
C PRO A 23 12.49 -15.84 -4.03
N SER A 24 13.28 -14.90 -3.52
CA SER A 24 14.27 -14.02 -4.18
C SER A 24 13.72 -12.99 -5.17
N THR A 25 13.65 -13.25 -6.48
CA THR A 25 13.39 -12.18 -7.48
C THR A 25 12.12 -11.37 -7.26
N LEU A 26 10.98 -12.01 -6.99
CA LEU A 26 9.72 -11.30 -6.72
C LEU A 26 9.77 -10.55 -5.38
N ARG A 27 10.41 -11.15 -4.36
CA ARG A 27 10.57 -10.50 -3.04
C ARG A 27 11.45 -9.26 -3.15
N ASP A 28 12.52 -9.33 -3.94
CA ASP A 28 13.47 -8.24 -4.14
C ASP A 28 12.80 -7.07 -4.87
N VAL A 29 12.02 -7.35 -5.92
CA VAL A 29 11.22 -6.33 -6.63
C VAL A 29 10.19 -5.68 -5.69
N LEU A 30 9.46 -6.49 -4.90
CA LEU A 30 8.50 -5.95 -3.94
C LEU A 30 9.16 -5.15 -2.82
N GLN A 31 10.40 -5.49 -2.44
CA GLN A 31 11.18 -4.72 -1.47
C GLN A 31 11.55 -3.34 -2.05
N VAL A 32 11.96 -3.29 -3.33
CA VAL A 32 12.21 -2.01 -4.01
C VAL A 32 10.95 -1.14 -4.01
N TYR A 33 9.78 -1.73 -4.27
CA TYR A 33 8.51 -0.99 -4.22
C TYR A 33 8.20 -0.48 -2.81
N ALA A 34 8.34 -1.34 -1.80
CA ALA A 34 8.16 -0.99 -0.40
C ALA A 34 9.04 0.19 0.02
N ASP A 35 10.34 0.15 -0.32
CA ASP A 35 11.30 1.19 0.02
C ASP A 35 10.98 2.53 -0.66
N ARG A 36 10.55 2.50 -1.92
CA ARG A 36 10.15 3.71 -2.67
C ARG A 36 8.89 4.34 -2.09
N LEU A 37 7.89 3.54 -1.72
CA LEU A 37 6.66 4.01 -1.09
C LEU A 37 6.91 4.59 0.31
N ALA A 38 7.81 3.96 1.08
CA ALA A 38 8.24 4.47 2.38
C ALA A 38 8.96 5.82 2.24
N THR A 39 9.87 5.93 1.27
CA THR A 39 10.58 7.19 0.96
C THR A 39 9.62 8.30 0.54
N ALA A 40 8.61 7.96 -0.28
CA ALA A 40 7.56 8.89 -0.72
C ALA A 40 6.54 9.22 0.39
N ARG A 41 6.66 8.61 1.58
CA ARG A 41 5.73 8.76 2.71
C ARG A 41 4.28 8.45 2.34
N ALA A 42 4.06 7.46 1.47
CA ALA A 42 2.74 7.10 0.97
C ALA A 42 1.72 6.78 2.09
N PHE A 43 2.21 6.32 3.25
CA PHE A 43 1.38 5.92 4.39
C PHE A 43 1.38 6.91 5.57
N ALA A 44 1.83 8.16 5.38
CA ALA A 44 1.98 9.11 6.50
C ALA A 44 0.66 9.48 7.20
N ASP A 45 -0.44 9.54 6.44
CA ASP A 45 -1.74 10.05 6.93
C ASP A 45 -2.83 8.97 7.00
N VAL A 46 -2.45 7.69 7.12
CA VAL A 46 -3.40 6.57 7.23
C VAL A 46 -3.28 5.88 8.58
N THR A 47 -4.39 5.33 9.07
CA THR A 47 -4.36 4.50 10.28
C THR A 47 -3.62 3.19 10.00
N GLY A 48 -3.12 2.52 11.04
CA GLY A 48 -2.49 1.20 10.87
C GLY A 48 -3.44 0.13 10.31
N ARG A 49 -4.76 0.31 10.46
CA ARG A 49 -5.80 -0.53 9.84
C ARG A 49 -5.89 -0.24 8.34
N ASP A 50 -6.07 1.03 7.98
CA ASP A 50 -6.18 1.46 6.58
C ASP A 50 -4.90 1.12 5.81
N ALA A 51 -3.74 1.39 6.40
CA ALA A 51 -2.44 1.10 5.81
C ALA A 51 -2.26 -0.38 5.45
N ARG A 52 -2.78 -1.29 6.30
CA ARG A 52 -2.76 -2.74 6.04
C ARG A 52 -3.55 -3.10 4.79
N THR A 53 -4.76 -2.55 4.66
CA THR A 53 -5.62 -2.80 3.50
C THR A 53 -5.03 -2.18 2.24
N VAL A 54 -4.56 -0.92 2.32
CA VAL A 54 -3.89 -0.22 1.21
C VAL A 54 -2.68 -1.00 0.71
N ALA A 55 -1.81 -1.45 1.62
CA ALA A 55 -0.64 -2.26 1.27
C ALA A 55 -1.04 -3.58 0.55
N ALA A 56 -2.08 -4.26 1.03
CA ALA A 56 -2.59 -5.46 0.39
C ALA A 56 -3.17 -5.18 -1.02
N THR A 57 -3.88 -4.07 -1.18
CA THR A 57 -4.42 -3.65 -2.48
C THR A 57 -3.31 -3.31 -3.48
N ILE A 58 -2.30 -2.53 -3.08
CA ILE A 58 -1.15 -2.23 -3.94
C ILE A 58 -0.43 -3.51 -4.37
N ALA A 59 -0.17 -4.42 -3.43
CA ALA A 59 0.46 -5.69 -3.75
C ALA A 59 -0.37 -6.54 -4.73
N TRP A 60 -1.70 -6.54 -4.58
CA TRP A 60 -2.59 -7.22 -5.52
C TRP A 60 -2.49 -6.62 -6.92
N ASP A 61 -2.59 -5.30 -7.05
CA ASP A 61 -2.57 -4.62 -8.35
C ASP A 61 -1.23 -4.80 -9.07
N VAL A 62 -0.12 -4.73 -8.34
CA VAL A 62 1.23 -5.03 -8.85
C VAL A 62 1.34 -6.45 -9.42
N LEU A 63 0.69 -7.44 -8.80
CA LEU A 63 0.71 -8.81 -9.31
C LEU A 63 -0.12 -8.99 -10.59
N GLN A 64 -1.02 -8.05 -10.92
CA GLN A 64 -1.85 -8.09 -12.12
C GLN A 64 -1.24 -7.32 -13.30
N GLY A 65 -0.28 -6.42 -13.07
CA GLY A 65 0.43 -5.69 -14.12
C GLY A 65 -0.28 -4.45 -14.69
N ASP A 66 -1.37 -3.99 -14.04
CA ASP A 66 -2.12 -2.77 -14.39
C ASP A 66 -2.08 -1.73 -13.25
N GLU A 67 -1.01 -1.74 -12.47
CA GLU A 67 -0.95 -1.19 -11.12
C GLU A 67 -1.29 0.30 -11.03
N SER A 68 -0.66 1.16 -11.83
CA SER A 68 -0.83 2.61 -11.69
C SER A 68 -2.22 3.10 -12.09
N THR A 69 -2.79 2.55 -13.15
CA THR A 69 -4.14 2.91 -13.61
C THR A 69 -5.19 2.45 -12.59
N ALA A 70 -5.06 1.22 -12.11
CA ALA A 70 -5.99 0.64 -11.15
C ALA A 70 -5.95 1.35 -9.78
N LEU A 71 -4.76 1.81 -9.35
CA LEU A 71 -4.60 2.60 -8.13
C LEU A 71 -5.21 4.00 -8.24
N ARG A 72 -5.08 4.67 -9.40
CA ARG A 72 -5.73 5.97 -9.64
C ARG A 72 -7.25 5.87 -9.61
N GLN A 73 -7.82 4.83 -10.21
CA GLN A 73 -9.27 4.58 -10.18
C GLN A 73 -9.76 4.38 -8.75
N ARG A 74 -9.01 3.63 -7.93
CA ARG A 74 -9.35 3.44 -6.51
C ARG A 74 -9.23 4.73 -5.71
N ALA A 75 -8.22 5.55 -5.95
CA ALA A 75 -8.10 6.86 -5.32
C ALA A 75 -9.32 7.74 -5.63
N ALA A 76 -9.79 7.73 -6.88
CA ALA A 76 -10.99 8.45 -7.30
C ALA A 76 -12.25 7.90 -6.61
N ALA A 77 -12.43 6.58 -6.56
CA ALA A 77 -13.56 5.93 -5.90
C ALA A 77 -13.62 6.22 -4.40
N VAL A 78 -12.47 6.20 -3.70
CA VAL A 78 -12.37 6.58 -2.28
C VAL A 78 -12.72 8.06 -2.09
N THR A 79 -12.26 8.94 -2.99
CA THR A 79 -12.58 10.38 -2.94
C THR A 79 -14.06 10.64 -3.19
N ALA A 80 -14.70 9.88 -4.09
CA ALA A 80 -16.12 9.94 -4.38
C ALA A 80 -17.00 9.31 -3.28
N GLY A 81 -16.40 8.65 -2.28
CA GLY A 81 -17.13 7.97 -1.20
C GLY A 81 -17.75 6.63 -1.62
N GLU A 82 -17.39 6.10 -2.79
CA GLU A 82 -17.89 4.82 -3.31
C GLU A 82 -17.31 3.62 -2.53
N TRP A 83 -16.16 3.82 -1.90
CA TRP A 83 -15.53 2.86 -0.99
C TRP A 83 -15.60 3.38 0.45
N SER A 84 -16.54 2.84 1.22
CA SER A 84 -16.76 3.19 2.62
C SER A 84 -16.00 2.26 3.59
N GLY A 85 -15.88 2.68 4.85
CA GLY A 85 -15.24 1.88 5.90
C GLY A 85 -13.76 2.20 6.17
N TRP A 86 -13.23 3.27 5.55
CA TRP A 86 -11.93 3.84 5.86
C TRP A 86 -11.98 4.73 7.10
N ASP A 87 -11.00 4.62 7.97
CA ASP A 87 -10.86 5.51 9.11
C ASP A 87 -10.39 6.91 8.64
N HIS A 88 -9.53 6.96 7.61
CA HIS A 88 -9.01 8.17 6.97
C HIS A 88 -9.13 8.09 5.44
N PRO A 89 -10.33 8.29 4.85
CA PRO A 89 -10.54 8.18 3.41
C PRO A 89 -9.64 9.14 2.59
N GLY A 90 -9.43 10.37 3.07
CA GLY A 90 -8.53 11.33 2.41
C GLY A 90 -7.06 10.86 2.42
N GLY A 91 -6.61 10.26 3.52
CA GLY A 91 -5.27 9.67 3.62
C GLY A 91 -5.10 8.46 2.70
N VAL A 92 -6.12 7.61 2.62
CA VAL A 92 -6.16 6.43 1.74
C VAL A 92 -6.10 6.82 0.27
N ALA A 93 -6.92 7.80 -0.15
CA ALA A 93 -6.89 8.30 -1.53
C ALA A 93 -5.50 8.85 -1.90
N ARG A 94 -4.89 9.64 -1.00
CA ARG A 94 -3.51 10.14 -1.19
C ARG A 94 -2.49 9.00 -1.29
N ALA A 95 -2.61 7.98 -0.45
CA ALA A 95 -1.71 6.83 -0.48
C ALA A 95 -1.75 6.11 -1.83
N PHE A 96 -2.96 5.87 -2.38
CA PHE A 96 -3.12 5.28 -3.70
C PHE A 96 -2.58 6.17 -4.82
N THR A 97 -2.79 7.49 -4.76
CA THR A 97 -2.23 8.43 -5.73
C THR A 97 -0.70 8.43 -5.71
N ILE A 98 -0.08 8.52 -4.53
CA ILE A 98 1.38 8.49 -4.38
C ILE A 98 1.93 7.16 -4.89
N ALA A 99 1.27 6.05 -4.57
CA ALA A 99 1.70 4.74 -5.03
C ALA A 99 1.68 4.62 -6.55
N ALA A 100 0.62 5.08 -7.22
CA ALA A 100 0.56 5.11 -8.67
C ALA A 100 1.69 5.95 -9.30
N THR A 101 2.02 7.11 -8.72
CA THR A 101 3.13 7.96 -9.20
C THR A 101 4.49 7.29 -9.00
N VAL A 102 4.70 6.61 -7.87
CA VAL A 102 5.94 5.87 -7.61
C VAL A 102 6.10 4.73 -8.61
N LEU A 103 5.03 3.98 -8.88
CA LEU A 103 5.07 2.82 -9.78
C LEU A 103 5.29 3.21 -11.25
N ASP A 104 4.72 4.33 -11.71
CA ASP A 104 5.00 4.86 -13.06
C ASP A 104 6.45 5.30 -13.28
N ALA A 105 7.19 5.56 -12.20
CA ALA A 105 8.57 6.05 -12.27
C ALA A 105 9.62 4.91 -12.22
N LEU A 106 9.17 3.65 -12.24
CA LEU A 106 10.00 2.45 -12.21
C LEU A 106 10.11 1.82 -13.61
#